data_AF-A0A1Q7W8D5-F1
#
_entry.id   AF-A0A1Q7W8D5-F1
#
_cell.length_a   1.000
_cell.length_b   1.000
_cell.length_c   1.000
_cell.angle_alpha   90.00
_cell.angle_beta   90.00
_cell.angle_gamma   90.00
#
_symmetry.space_group_name_H-M   'P 1'
#
loop_
_entity.id
_entity.type
_entity.pdbx_description
1 polymer ?
#
loop_
_entity_poly.entity_id
_entity_poly.type
_entity_poly.pdbx_seq_one_letter_code
_entity_poly.pdbx_strand_id
1 'polypeptide(L)'
;MEVDPPAVRQQGTTVCDLAEHLREIRDRWDRQTNSPEDALGYREVTADYQKADSDWYAELTVYIDVLDELCNAISGAADHYQGTDDHNARQYLT
;
A
#
# COMPACT_ATOMS: atom_id res chain seq x y z
N MET A 1 18.08 20.69 12.17
CA MET A 1 16.86 19.87 12.33
C MET A 1 17.35 18.45 12.36
N GLU A 2 17.23 17.78 13.50
CA GLU A 2 17.63 16.38 13.65
C GLU A 2 16.49 15.52 13.08
N VAL A 3 16.82 14.65 12.13
CA VAL A 3 15.86 13.67 11.60
C VAL A 3 15.90 12.47 12.54
N ASP A 4 14.74 11.92 12.89
CA ASP A 4 14.61 10.70 13.71
C ASP A 4 14.32 9.50 12.77
N PRO A 5 15.33 8.70 12.38
CA PRO A 5 15.14 7.63 11.40
C PRO A 5 14.13 6.56 11.86
N PRO A 6 14.09 6.14 13.14
CA PRO A 6 13.00 5.30 13.68
C PRO A 6 11.60 5.87 13.43
N ALA A 7 11.37 7.16 13.70
CA ALA A 7 10.08 7.79 13.46
C ALA A 7 9.71 7.81 11.97
N VAL A 8 10.67 8.12 11.09
CA VAL A 8 10.47 8.08 9.63
C VAL A 8 10.13 6.66 9.17
N ARG A 9 10.85 5.64 9.67
CA ARG A 9 10.57 4.23 9.35
C ARG A 9 9.17 3.82 9.80
N GLN A 10 8.72 4.25 10.97
CA GLN A 10 7.37 3.97 11.46
C GLN A 10 6.27 4.55 10.54
N GLN A 11 6.50 5.76 10.01
CA GLN A 11 5.59 6.34 9.02
C GLN A 11 5.58 5.51 7.72
N GLY A 12 6.74 5.03 7.28
CA GLY A 12 6.85 4.10 6.15
C GLY A 12 6.00 2.86 6.35
N THR A 13 6.16 2.17 7.49
CA THR A 13 5.34 1.00 7.86
C THR A 13 3.84 1.30 7.82
N THR A 14 3.41 2.44 8.38
CA THR A 14 1.99 2.84 8.38
C THR A 14 1.43 2.94 6.96
N VAL A 15 2.22 3.44 6.00
CA VAL A 15 1.81 3.54 4.60
C VAL A 15 1.74 2.16 3.95
N CYS A 16 2.70 1.28 4.23
CA CYS A 16 2.68 -0.10 3.72
C CYS A 16 1.45 -0.88 4.24
N ASP A 17 1.13 -0.73 5.54
CA ASP A 17 -0.03 -1.36 6.17
C ASP A 17 -1.35 -0.87 5.54
N LEU A 18 -1.42 0.41 5.14
CA LEU A 18 -2.57 0.93 4.43
C LEU A 18 -2.72 0.32 3.03
N ALA A 19 -1.61 0.18 2.28
CA ALA A 19 -1.63 -0.48 0.97
C ALA A 19 -2.09 -1.94 1.10
N GLU A 20 -1.64 -2.66 2.13
CA GLU A 20 -2.06 -4.03 2.42
C GLU A 20 -3.56 -4.12 2.75
N HIS A 21 -4.09 -3.25 3.61
CA HIS A 21 -5.53 -3.20 3.88
C HIS A 21 -6.37 -2.95 2.63
N LEU A 22 -5.92 -2.09 1.71
CA LEU A 22 -6.63 -1.87 0.45
C LEU A 22 -6.63 -3.11 -0.45
N ARG A 23 -5.54 -3.88 -0.48
CA ARG A 23 -5.49 -5.18 -1.18
C ARG A 23 -6.47 -6.18 -0.55
N GLU A 24 -6.53 -6.25 0.77
CA GLU A 24 -7.48 -7.14 1.46
C GLU A 24 -8.95 -6.79 1.15
N ILE A 25 -9.27 -5.49 1.07
CA ILE A 25 -10.60 -5.01 0.68
C ILE A 25 -10.90 -5.44 -0.76
N ARG A 26 -9.96 -5.24 -1.68
CA ARG A 26 -10.08 -5.68 -3.08
C ARG A 26 -10.35 -7.18 -3.18
N ASP A 27 -9.55 -7.99 -2.49
CA ASP A 27 -9.63 -9.44 -2.56
C ASP A 27 -10.89 -9.99 -1.86
N ARG A 28 -11.40 -9.29 -0.85
CA ARG A 28 -12.69 -9.61 -0.24
C ARG A 28 -13.84 -9.30 -1.19
N TRP A 29 -13.80 -8.14 -1.84
CA TRP A 29 -14.80 -7.74 -2.82
C TRP A 29 -14.84 -8.72 -4.01
N ASP A 30 -13.67 -9.09 -4.55
CA ASP A 30 -13.54 -10.07 -5.63
C ASP A 30 -14.20 -11.41 -5.29
N ARG A 31 -13.94 -11.91 -4.09
CA ARG A 31 -14.56 -13.16 -3.63
C ARG A 31 -16.08 -13.04 -3.49
N GLN A 32 -16.62 -11.85 -3.20
CA GLN A 32 -18.06 -11.65 -3.07
C GLN A 32 -18.75 -11.47 -4.42
N THR A 33 -18.12 -10.78 -5.38
CA THR A 33 -18.71 -10.50 -6.69
C THR A 33 -18.48 -11.64 -7.70
N ASN A 34 -17.40 -12.41 -7.55
CA ASN A 34 -17.03 -13.50 -8.46
C ASN A 34 -17.22 -14.91 -7.87
N SER A 35 -17.88 -15.06 -6.71
CA SER A 35 -18.17 -16.38 -6.11
C SER A 35 -19.09 -17.22 -7.02
N PRO A 36 -18.71 -18.46 -7.40
CA PRO A 36 -19.51 -19.32 -8.27
C PRO A 36 -20.92 -19.64 -7.74
N GLU A 37 -21.10 -19.63 -6.42
CA GLU A 37 -22.37 -19.99 -5.76
C GLU A 37 -23.40 -18.84 -5.81
N ASP A 38 -22.94 -17.58 -5.85
CA ASP A 38 -23.78 -16.36 -5.98
C ASP A 38 -23.73 -15.75 -7.40
N ALA A 39 -22.82 -16.21 -8.27
CA ALA A 39 -22.63 -15.73 -9.64
C ALA A 39 -23.86 -15.91 -10.53
N LEU A 40 -24.82 -16.78 -10.17
CA LEU A 40 -26.07 -16.91 -10.91
C LEU A 40 -27.02 -15.71 -10.71
N GLY A 41 -26.97 -15.04 -9.56
CA GLY A 41 -27.70 -13.79 -9.31
C GLY A 41 -26.92 -12.54 -9.72
N TYR A 42 -25.59 -12.58 -9.59
CA TYR A 42 -24.71 -11.46 -9.95
C TYR A 42 -24.46 -11.32 -11.47
N ARG A 43 -24.50 -12.42 -12.25
CA ARG A 43 -24.40 -12.35 -13.72
C ARG A 43 -25.58 -11.65 -14.40
N GLU A 44 -26.74 -11.57 -13.75
CA GLU A 44 -27.89 -10.80 -14.24
C GLU A 44 -27.80 -9.32 -13.90
N VAL A 45 -26.79 -8.89 -13.13
CA VAL A 45 -26.64 -7.49 -12.76
C VAL A 45 -26.20 -6.71 -14.00
N THR A 46 -26.98 -5.68 -14.29
CA THR A 46 -26.92 -4.81 -15.47
C THR A 46 -25.50 -4.33 -15.79
N ALA A 47 -25.20 -4.05 -17.06
CA ALA A 47 -23.89 -3.54 -17.52
C ALA A 47 -23.34 -2.37 -16.68
N ASP A 48 -24.21 -1.53 -16.12
CA ASP A 48 -23.84 -0.43 -15.24
C ASP A 48 -23.11 -0.89 -13.97
N TYR A 49 -23.49 -2.03 -13.40
CA TYR A 49 -22.82 -2.58 -12.21
C TYR A 49 -21.47 -3.16 -12.55
N GLN A 50 -21.34 -3.89 -13.66
CA GLN A 50 -20.05 -4.41 -14.13
C GLN A 50 -19.07 -3.27 -14.42
N LYS A 51 -19.60 -2.15 -14.96
CA LYS A 51 -18.80 -0.95 -15.16
C LYS A 51 -18.37 -0.32 -13.83
N ALA A 52 -19.31 -0.13 -12.91
CA ALA A 52 -19.00 0.44 -11.59
C ALA A 52 -17.98 -0.41 -10.81
N ASP A 53 -18.11 -1.74 -10.90
CA ASP A 53 -17.16 -2.71 -10.36
C ASP A 53 -15.76 -2.50 -10.97
N SER A 54 -15.66 -2.53 -12.30
CA SER A 54 -14.39 -2.32 -13.01
C SER A 54 -13.74 -0.96 -12.72
N ASP A 55 -14.54 0.12 -12.67
CA ASP A 55 -14.04 1.47 -12.38
C ASP A 55 -13.49 1.53 -10.95
N TRP A 56 -14.18 0.92 -9.98
CA TRP A 56 -13.72 0.81 -8.59
C TRP A 56 -12.41 0.01 -8.47
N TYR A 57 -12.27 -1.12 -9.17
CA TYR A 57 -11.03 -1.90 -9.19
C TYR A 57 -9.85 -1.09 -9.77
N ALA A 58 -10.09 -0.34 -10.84
CA ALA A 58 -9.07 0.48 -11.47
C ALA A 58 -8.58 1.59 -10.52
N GLU A 59 -9.49 2.32 -9.89
CA GLU A 59 -9.14 3.36 -8.92
C GLU A 59 -8.40 2.79 -7.70
N LEU A 60 -8.90 1.69 -7.13
CA LEU A 60 -8.28 1.06 -5.96
C LEU A 60 -6.85 0.59 -6.26
N THR A 61 -6.61 0.07 -7.47
CA THR A 61 -5.28 -0.33 -7.92
C THR A 61 -4.32 0.86 -7.97
N VAL A 62 -4.76 2.00 -8.52
CA VAL A 62 -3.95 3.23 -8.54
C VAL A 62 -3.59 3.69 -7.13
N TYR A 63 -4.52 3.64 -6.17
CA TYR A 63 -4.22 4.02 -4.79
C TYR A 63 -3.22 3.07 -4.12
N ILE A 64 -3.33 1.77 -4.37
CA ILE A 64 -2.37 0.78 -3.86
C ILE A 64 -0.98 1.08 -4.42
N ASP A 65 -0.86 1.30 -5.73
CA ASP A 65 0.43 1.58 -6.38
C ASP A 65 1.09 2.85 -5.82
N VAL A 66 0.33 3.93 -5.63
CA VAL A 66 0.82 5.18 -5.03
C VAL A 66 1.28 4.98 -3.58
N LEU A 67 0.53 4.19 -2.80
CA LEU A 67 0.91 3.89 -1.41
C LEU A 67 2.17 3.02 -1.36
N ASP A 68 2.33 2.07 -2.27
CA ASP A 68 3.55 1.26 -2.38
C ASP A 68 4.77 2.11 -2.73
N GLU A 69 4.65 3.01 -3.70
CA GLU A 69 5.72 3.94 -4.05
C GLU A 69 6.10 4.82 -2.85
N LEU A 70 5.11 5.33 -2.12
CA LEU A 70 5.34 6.15 -0.94
C LEU A 70 5.97 5.35 0.22
N CYS A 71 5.48 4.14 0.49
CA CYS A 71 6.04 3.19 1.46
C CYS A 71 7.53 2.94 1.19
N ASN A 72 7.88 2.67 -0.07
CA ASN A 72 9.26 2.44 -0.50
C ASN A 72 10.12 3.69 -0.36
N ALA A 73 9.61 4.86 -0.76
CA ALA A 73 10.34 6.13 -0.66
C ALA A 73 10.65 6.50 0.80
N ILE A 74 9.68 6.36 1.71
CA ILE A 74 9.87 6.68 3.13
C ILE A 74 10.83 5.70 3.79
N SER A 75 10.66 4.40 3.53
CA SER A 75 11.54 3.36 4.09
C SER A 75 12.98 3.53 3.58
N GLY A 76 13.16 3.78 2.29
CA GLY A 76 14.47 4.07 1.69
C GLY A 76 15.13 5.33 2.26
N ALA A 77 14.34 6.38 2.54
CA ALA A 77 14.85 7.58 3.21
C ALA A 77 15.31 7.27 4.65
N ALA A 78 14.53 6.52 5.42
CA ALA A 78 14.91 6.12 6.78
C ALA A 78 16.20 5.31 6.81
N ASP A 79 16.35 4.35 5.88
CA ASP A 79 17.56 3.54 5.75
C ASP A 79 18.78 4.38 5.38
N HIS A 80 18.60 5.38 4.50
CA HIS A 80 19.67 6.30 4.12
C HIS A 80 20.14 7.17 5.30
N TYR A 81 19.21 7.72 6.09
CA TYR A 81 19.56 8.50 7.28
C TYR A 81 20.29 7.63 8.31
N GLN A 82 19.78 6.44 8.61
CA GLN A 82 20.43 5.53 9.54
C GLN A 82 21.85 5.16 9.09
N GLY A 83 22.05 4.87 7.81
CA GLY A 83 23.38 4.55 7.27
C GLY A 83 24.36 5.74 7.35
N THR A 84 23.87 6.96 7.18
CA THR A 84 24.68 8.18 7.31
C THR A 84 25.09 8.42 8.77
N ASP A 85 24.17 8.26 9.70
CA ASP A 85 24.45 8.39 11.13
C ASP A 85 25.44 7.32 11.62
N ASP A 86 25.28 6.07 11.21
CA ASP A 86 26.21 4.98 11.52
C ASP A 86 27.61 5.25 10.95
N HIS A 87 27.70 5.81 9.74
CA HIS A 87 28.98 6.17 9.13
C HIS A 87 29.68 7.30 9.89
N ASN A 88 28.94 8.36 10.21
CA ASN A 88 29.45 9.49 10.97
C ASN A 88 29.91 9.05 12.37
N ALA A 89 29.09 8.25 13.08
CA ALA A 89 29.43 7.73 14.40
C ALA A 89 30.74 6.93 14.40
N ARG A 90 31.01 6.15 13.34
CA ARG A 90 32.28 5.41 13.19
C ARG A 90 33.48 6.32 12.94
N GLN A 91 33.33 7.40 12.18
CA GLN A 91 34.42 8.36 11.93
C GLN A 91 34.83 9.13 13.20
N TYR A 92 33.90 9.39 14.12
CA TYR A 92 34.22 10.05 15.39
C TYR A 92 34.90 9.14 16.43
N LEU A 93 34.95 7.82 16.18
CA LEU A 93 35.58 6.83 17.06
C LEU A 93 36.99 6.41 16.60
N THR A 94 37.48 6.93 15.47
CA THR A 94 38.82 6.68 14.89
C THR A 94 39.65 7.96 14.89
#